data_AF-A0A7C2GLN5-F1
#
_entry.id   AF-A0A7C2GLN5-F1
#
_cell.length_a   1.000
_cell.length_b   1.000
_cell.length_c   1.000
_cell.angle_alpha   90.00
_cell.angle_beta   90.00
_cell.angle_gamma   90.00
#
_symmetry.space_group_name_H-M   'P 1'
#
loop_
_entity.id
_entity.type
_entity.pdbx_description
1 polymer ?
#
loop_
_entity_poly.entity_id
_entity_poly.type
_entity_poly.pdbx_seq_one_letter_code
_entity_poly.pdbx_strand_id
1 'polypeptide(L)'
;MVRCPSCGATVPAAIKCWTVSPAKQAAYGVIPEFRVGLFKCPECKSTFRSKVNTAAEHVEAKDVKILAEKVKDIHEGLTQTLRFLREKISALETERESLLMEIEQLKKVAESRASSLEVEIKQLREDIQALRELLGVNEEVKWSL
;
A
#
# COMPACT_ATOMS: atom_id res chain seq x y z
N MET A 1 -38.84 23.09 -1.97
CA MET A 1 -39.91 23.87 -1.27
C MET A 1 -40.78 24.55 -2.32
N VAL A 2 -42.08 24.74 -2.06
CA VAL A 2 -43.05 25.31 -3.02
C VAL A 2 -43.95 26.32 -2.32
N ARG A 3 -44.31 27.44 -2.97
CA ARG A 3 -45.24 28.44 -2.41
C ARG A 3 -46.70 28.00 -2.56
N CYS A 4 -47.48 28.20 -1.51
CA CYS A 4 -48.92 27.99 -1.51
C CYS A 4 -49.60 29.03 -2.41
N PRO A 5 -50.42 28.62 -3.40
CA PRO A 5 -51.11 29.56 -4.28
C PRO A 5 -52.22 30.34 -3.57
N SER A 6 -52.70 29.87 -2.41
CA SER A 6 -53.81 30.51 -1.69
C SER A 6 -53.37 31.61 -0.71
N CYS A 7 -52.21 31.47 -0.07
CA CYS A 7 -51.75 32.41 0.97
C CYS A 7 -50.27 32.82 0.82
N GLY A 8 -49.53 32.27 -0.13
CA GLY A 8 -48.11 32.57 -0.35
C GLY A 8 -47.13 31.83 0.56
N ALA A 9 -47.60 31.15 1.61
CA ALA A 9 -46.77 30.41 2.56
C ALA A 9 -45.86 29.37 1.88
N THR A 10 -44.64 29.19 2.38
CA THR A 10 -43.69 28.21 1.83
C THR A 10 -43.94 26.83 2.43
N VAL A 11 -44.25 25.84 1.58
CA VAL A 11 -44.50 24.46 1.98
C VAL A 11 -43.26 23.60 1.69
N PRO A 12 -42.67 22.93 2.70
CA PRO A 12 -41.39 22.25 2.55
C PRO A 12 -41.49 20.90 1.82
N ALA A 13 -42.55 20.13 2.05
CA ALA A 13 -42.70 18.75 1.55
C ALA A 13 -44.10 18.46 0.98
N ALA A 14 -44.16 17.58 -0.01
CA ALA A 14 -45.41 17.06 -0.56
C ALA A 14 -45.95 15.91 0.30
N ILE A 15 -47.28 15.78 0.39
CA ILE A 15 -47.98 14.68 1.03
C ILE A 15 -47.88 13.40 0.19
N LYS A 16 -48.04 13.54 -1.13
CA LYS A 16 -47.95 12.46 -2.11
C LYS A 16 -47.30 12.98 -3.36
N CYS A 17 -46.50 12.15 -4.02
CA CYS A 17 -45.92 12.45 -5.32
C CYS A 17 -46.21 11.31 -6.28
N TRP A 18 -46.43 11.63 -7.55
CA TRP A 18 -46.53 10.64 -8.61
C TRP A 18 -45.90 11.19 -9.89
N THR A 19 -45.46 10.28 -10.75
CA THR A 19 -44.99 10.60 -12.09
C THR A 19 -46.19 10.82 -13.00
N VAL A 20 -46.15 11.87 -13.81
CA VAL A 20 -47.15 12.10 -14.85
C VAL A 20 -46.48 11.87 -16.19
N SER A 21 -46.88 10.81 -16.87
CA SER A 21 -46.52 10.55 -18.26
C SER A 21 -47.63 11.14 -19.14
N PRO A 22 -47.34 12.13 -20.00
CA PRO A 22 -48.32 12.65 -20.96
C PRO A 22 -48.82 11.52 -21.88
N ALA A 23 -50.13 11.25 -21.84
CA ALA A 23 -50.76 10.36 -22.80
C ALA A 23 -50.84 11.08 -24.16
N LYS A 24 -50.05 10.59 -25.14
CA LYS A 24 -50.04 10.96 -26.58
C LYS A 24 -49.46 12.34 -26.92
N GLN A 25 -48.15 12.39 -27.13
CA GLN A 25 -47.48 13.20 -28.17
C GLN A 25 -46.05 12.66 -28.36
N ALA A 26 -45.95 11.46 -28.95
CA ALA A 26 -44.69 10.86 -29.38
C ALA A 26 -44.41 11.24 -30.84
N ALA A 27 -44.16 12.52 -31.11
CA ALA A 27 -43.82 12.98 -32.46
C ALA A 27 -42.43 13.61 -32.57
N TYR A 28 -41.86 14.14 -31.49
CA TYR A 28 -40.49 14.65 -31.48
C TYR A 28 -39.86 14.35 -30.12
N GLY A 29 -38.68 13.72 -30.14
CA GLY A 29 -38.06 13.03 -29.01
C GLY A 29 -37.93 13.84 -27.72
N VAL A 30 -37.99 13.08 -26.62
CA VAL A 30 -37.93 13.48 -25.20
C VAL A 30 -39.21 14.10 -24.65
N ILE A 31 -40.10 13.24 -24.15
CA ILE A 31 -41.18 13.64 -23.26
C ILE A 31 -40.55 13.86 -21.88
N PRO A 32 -40.52 15.08 -21.31
CA PRO A 32 -39.99 15.27 -19.97
C PRO A 32 -40.96 14.62 -18.97
N GLU A 33 -40.58 13.47 -18.41
CA GLU A 33 -41.25 12.95 -17.21
C GLU A 33 -41.11 14.00 -16.11
N PHE A 34 -42.23 14.56 -15.65
CA PHE A 34 -42.23 15.44 -14.49
C PHE A 34 -43.02 14.80 -13.35
N ARG A 35 -42.49 14.93 -12.13
CA ARG A 35 -43.23 14.57 -10.92
C ARG A 35 -44.11 15.72 -10.49
N VAL A 36 -45.34 15.38 -10.14
CA VAL A 36 -46.27 16.28 -9.48
C VAL A 36 -46.40 15.85 -8.02
N GLY A 37 -46.21 16.79 -7.11
CA GLY A 37 -46.47 16.61 -5.69
C GLY A 37 -47.79 17.26 -5.31
N LEU A 38 -48.58 16.60 -4.47
CA LEU A 38 -49.73 17.17 -3.75
C LEU A 38 -49.24 17.71 -2.41
N PHE A 39 -49.45 18.99 -2.17
CA PHE A 39 -49.05 19.70 -0.96
C PHE A 39 -50.29 20.10 -0.17
N LYS A 40 -50.16 20.22 1.16
CA LYS A 40 -51.17 20.84 2.04
C LYS A 40 -50.50 21.98 2.78
N CYS A 41 -51.05 23.17 2.64
CA CYS A 41 -50.53 24.35 3.31
C CYS A 41 -50.77 24.25 4.82
N PRO A 42 -49.76 24.45 5.67
CA PRO A 42 -49.95 24.46 7.12
C PRO A 42 -50.74 25.68 7.59
N GLU A 43 -50.66 26.81 6.88
CA GLU A 43 -51.31 28.06 7.28
C GLU A 43 -52.80 28.11 6.91
N CYS A 44 -53.13 27.96 5.62
CA CYS A 44 -54.51 28.07 5.14
C CYS A 44 -55.21 26.72 4.92
N LYS A 45 -54.52 25.59 5.22
CA LYS A 45 -55.03 24.21 5.05
C LYS A 45 -55.40 23.81 3.62
N SER A 46 -55.19 24.66 2.62
CA SER A 46 -55.51 24.36 1.22
C SER A 46 -54.60 23.27 0.66
N THR A 47 -55.16 22.41 -0.20
CA THR A 47 -54.42 21.39 -0.93
C THR A 47 -54.14 21.87 -2.35
N PHE A 48 -52.90 21.72 -2.82
CA PHE A 48 -52.50 22.17 -4.16
C PHE A 48 -51.47 21.24 -4.76
N ARG A 49 -51.40 21.21 -6.09
CA ARG A 49 -50.43 20.40 -6.83
C ARG A 49 -49.33 21.29 -7.38
N SER A 50 -48.08 20.83 -7.32
CA SER A 50 -46.97 21.56 -7.94
C SER A 50 -45.88 20.61 -8.43
N LYS A 51 -45.09 21.08 -9.40
CA LYS A 51 -43.97 20.34 -9.97
C LYS A 51 -42.89 20.16 -8.91
N VAL A 52 -42.50 18.92 -8.67
CA VAL A 52 -41.38 18.59 -7.78
C VAL A 52 -40.16 18.40 -8.65
N ASN A 53 -39.25 19.38 -8.63
CA ASN A 53 -37.93 19.18 -9.20
C ASN A 53 -37.16 18.27 -8.25
N THR A 54 -37.03 16.99 -8.59
CA THR A 54 -36.04 16.13 -7.94
C THR A 54 -34.67 16.51 -8.50
N ALA A 55 -34.15 17.65 -8.06
CA ALA A 55 -32.72 17.92 -8.05
C ALA A 55 -32.11 17.24 -6.81
N ALA A 56 -32.38 15.95 -6.64
CA ALA A 56 -31.44 15.13 -5.90
C ALA A 56 -30.25 15.02 -6.87
N GLU A 57 -29.14 15.66 -6.53
CA GLU A 57 -27.87 15.47 -7.22
C GLU A 57 -27.66 13.96 -7.36
N HIS A 58 -27.88 13.47 -8.58
CA HIS A 58 -27.37 12.18 -8.99
C HIS A 58 -25.84 12.36 -8.95
N VAL A 59 -25.20 12.06 -7.82
CA VAL A 59 -23.86 11.49 -7.91
C VAL A 59 -24.09 10.22 -8.70
N GLU A 60 -23.80 10.28 -10.00
CA GLU A 60 -24.15 9.20 -10.93
C GLU A 60 -23.52 7.93 -10.39
N ALA A 61 -24.29 6.85 -10.24
CA ALA A 61 -23.78 5.55 -9.79
C ALA A 61 -22.57 5.06 -10.63
N LYS A 62 -22.39 5.62 -11.83
CA LYS A 62 -21.22 5.44 -12.69
C LYS A 62 -19.92 5.97 -12.07
N ASP A 63 -19.94 7.14 -11.43
CA ASP A 63 -18.74 7.74 -10.83
C ASP A 63 -18.26 6.93 -9.62
N VAL A 64 -19.19 6.45 -8.80
CA VAL A 64 -18.88 5.56 -7.66
C VAL A 64 -18.29 4.23 -8.15
N LYS A 65 -18.82 3.68 -9.25
CA LYS A 65 -18.32 2.43 -9.84
C LYS A 65 -16.88 2.58 -10.35
N ILE A 66 -16.57 3.67 -11.04
CA ILE A 66 -15.21 3.97 -11.53
C ILE A 66 -14.24 4.10 -10.36
N LEU A 67 -14.63 4.80 -9.30
CA LEU A 67 -13.80 4.94 -8.11
C LEU A 67 -13.56 3.58 -7.42
N ALA A 68 -14.58 2.72 -7.34
CA ALA A 68 -14.45 1.38 -6.77
C ALA A 68 -13.50 0.49 -7.58
N GLU A 69 -13.56 0.54 -8.91
CA GLU A 69 -12.62 -0.18 -9.79
C GLU A 69 -11.17 0.30 -9.56
N LYS A 70 -10.93 1.61 -9.50
CA LYS A 70 -9.59 2.16 -9.21
C LYS A 70 -9.06 1.73 -7.85
N VAL A 71 -9.90 1.73 -6.81
CA VAL A 71 -9.50 1.29 -5.47
C VAL A 71 -9.14 -0.19 -5.48
N LYS A 72 -9.90 -1.01 -6.23
CA LYS A 72 -9.61 -2.43 -6.40
C LYS A 72 -8.27 -2.66 -7.10
N ASP A 73 -8.00 -1.94 -8.19
CA ASP A 73 -6.73 -2.06 -8.92
C ASP A 73 -5.53 -1.65 -8.05
N ILE A 74 -5.66 -0.57 -7.28
CA ILE A 74 -4.64 -0.15 -6.31
C ILE A 74 -4.43 -1.23 -5.24
N HIS A 75 -5.51 -1.79 -4.70
CA HIS A 75 -5.43 -2.85 -3.69
C HIS A 75 -4.73 -4.11 -4.23
N GLU A 76 -5.04 -4.53 -5.45
CA GLU A 76 -4.40 -5.66 -6.11
C GLU A 76 -2.90 -5.39 -6.35
N GLY A 77 -2.56 -4.20 -6.88
CA GLY A 77 -1.16 -3.80 -7.11
C GLY A 77 -0.34 -3.73 -5.83
N LEU A 78 -0.90 -3.18 -4.75
CA LEU A 78 -0.26 -3.16 -3.42
C LEU A 78 -0.09 -4.57 -2.87
N THR A 79 -1.08 -5.44 -3.04
CA THR A 79 -1.01 -6.83 -2.57
C THR A 79 0.09 -7.61 -3.29
N GLN A 80 0.24 -7.42 -4.60
CA GLN A 80 1.31 -8.03 -5.39
C GLN A 80 2.69 -7.49 -4.98
N THR A 81 2.81 -6.17 -4.80
CA THR A 81 4.06 -5.53 -4.38
C THR A 81 4.49 -6.00 -2.99
N LEU A 82 3.54 -6.09 -2.04
CA LEU A 82 3.81 -6.62 -0.70
C LEU A 82 4.26 -8.08 -0.73
N ARG A 83 3.67 -8.90 -1.60
CA ARG A 83 4.10 -10.29 -1.79
C ARG A 83 5.53 -10.36 -2.31
N PHE A 84 5.82 -9.64 -3.39
CA PHE A 84 7.16 -9.58 -3.98
C PHE A 84 8.22 -9.10 -2.99
N LEU A 85 7.93 -8.05 -2.22
CA LEU A 85 8.85 -7.55 -1.21
C LEU A 85 9.10 -8.56 -0.09
N ARG A 86 8.07 -9.28 0.37
CA ARG A 86 8.24 -10.34 1.38
C ARG A 86 9.11 -11.49 0.88
N GLU A 87 8.89 -11.93 -0.36
CA GLU A 87 9.72 -12.96 -0.99
C GLU A 87 11.17 -12.51 -1.12
N LYS A 88 11.40 -11.25 -1.55
CA LYS A 88 12.75 -10.68 -1.65
C LYS A 88 13.44 -10.53 -0.29
N ILE A 89 12.72 -10.12 0.74
CA ILE A 89 13.24 -10.04 2.11
C ILE A 89 13.67 -11.44 2.57
N SER A 90 12.80 -12.44 2.39
CA SER A 90 13.11 -13.83 2.78
C SER A 90 14.35 -14.36 2.05
N ALA A 91 14.49 -14.11 0.74
CA ALA A 91 15.69 -14.49 0.00
C ALA A 91 16.96 -13.81 0.55
N LEU A 92 16.91 -12.49 0.79
CA LEU A 92 18.04 -11.75 1.35
C LEU A 92 18.42 -12.20 2.76
N GLU A 93 17.45 -12.59 3.58
CA GLU A 93 17.69 -13.15 4.91
C GLU A 93 18.46 -14.47 4.81
N THR A 94 18.07 -15.37 3.91
CA THR A 94 18.79 -16.63 3.68
C THR A 94 20.21 -16.42 3.13
N GLU A 95 20.38 -15.49 2.19
CA GLU A 95 21.70 -15.13 1.65
C GLU A 95 22.60 -14.56 2.75
N ARG A 96 22.06 -13.68 3.60
CA ARG A 96 22.79 -13.12 4.75
C ARG A 96 23.26 -14.21 5.70
N GLU A 97 22.41 -15.16 6.05
CA GLU A 97 22.78 -16.29 6.92
C GLU A 97 23.89 -17.15 6.29
N SER A 98 23.77 -17.46 5.00
CA SER A 98 24.80 -18.20 4.26
C SER A 98 26.15 -17.49 4.27
N LEU A 99 26.16 -16.18 3.97
CA LEU A 99 27.39 -15.39 3.95
C LEU A 99 28.03 -15.28 5.35
N LEU A 100 27.23 -15.14 6.41
CA LEU A 100 27.76 -15.13 7.77
C LEU A 100 28.42 -16.46 8.14
N MET A 101 27.85 -17.59 7.72
CA MET A 101 28.48 -18.90 7.91
C MET A 101 29.80 -19.02 7.15
N GLU A 102 29.86 -18.51 5.90
CA GLU A 102 31.08 -18.53 5.09
C GLU A 102 32.19 -17.69 5.71
N ILE A 103 31.87 -16.48 6.21
CA ILE A 103 32.83 -15.61 6.91
C ILE A 103 33.41 -16.31 8.14
N GLU A 104 32.56 -16.95 8.94
CA GLU A 104 33.01 -17.67 10.14
C GLU A 104 33.92 -18.85 9.78
N GLN A 105 33.60 -19.58 8.72
CA GLN A 105 34.44 -20.66 8.24
C GLN A 105 35.81 -20.15 7.74
N LEU A 106 35.82 -19.08 6.95
CA LEU A 106 37.05 -18.45 6.47
C LEU A 106 37.93 -17.95 7.62
N LYS A 107 37.31 -17.37 8.66
CA LYS A 107 38.01 -16.94 9.86
C LYS A 107 38.69 -18.12 10.57
N LYS A 108 37.99 -19.24 10.77
CA LYS A 108 38.58 -20.46 11.37
C LYS A 108 39.74 -21.02 10.54
N VAL A 109 39.62 -21.01 9.22
CA VAL A 109 40.70 -21.44 8.32
C VAL A 109 41.90 -20.51 8.42
N ALA A 110 41.69 -19.19 8.50
CA ALA A 110 42.75 -18.22 8.67
C ALA A 110 43.46 -18.38 10.03
N GLU A 111 42.70 -18.53 11.12
CA GLU A 111 43.23 -18.71 12.49
C GLU A 111 44.02 -20.01 12.63
N SER A 112 43.50 -21.13 12.10
CA SER A 112 44.22 -22.41 12.11
C SER A 112 45.51 -22.36 11.30
N ARG A 113 45.49 -21.69 10.13
CA ARG A 113 46.70 -21.50 9.32
C ARG A 113 47.72 -20.61 10.01
N ALA A 114 47.28 -19.50 10.61
CA ALA A 114 48.17 -18.63 11.39
C ALA A 114 48.82 -19.40 12.54
N SER A 115 48.03 -20.18 13.29
CA SER A 115 48.52 -21.01 14.39
C SER A 115 49.55 -22.05 13.93
N SER A 116 49.31 -22.72 12.79
CA SER A 116 50.27 -23.68 12.20
C SER A 116 51.58 -23.00 11.84
N LEU A 117 51.51 -21.83 11.18
CA LEU A 117 52.69 -21.07 10.79
C LEU A 117 53.47 -20.53 11.99
N GLU A 118 52.79 -20.11 13.06
CA GLU A 118 53.44 -19.69 14.30
C GLU A 118 54.24 -20.84 14.93
N VAL A 119 53.69 -22.06 14.92
CA VAL A 119 54.38 -23.27 15.39
C VAL A 119 55.59 -23.59 14.50
N GLU A 120 55.44 -23.55 13.17
CA GLU A 120 56.54 -23.77 12.24
C GLU A 120 57.67 -22.73 12.41
N ILE A 121 57.32 -21.44 12.53
CA ILE A 121 58.29 -20.37 12.79
C ILE A 121 59.02 -20.59 14.10
N LYS A 122 58.30 -21.00 15.16
CA LYS A 122 58.91 -21.32 16.45
C LYS A 122 59.91 -22.47 16.31
N GLN A 123 59.53 -23.56 15.66
CA GLN A 123 60.41 -24.71 15.41
C GLN A 123 61.64 -24.29 14.62
N LEU A 124 61.48 -23.54 13.53
CA LEU A 124 62.60 -23.06 12.73
C LEU A 124 63.55 -22.16 13.52
N ARG A 125 63.03 -21.32 14.42
CA ARG A 125 63.87 -20.50 15.31
C ARG A 125 64.67 -21.36 16.28
N GLU A 126 64.06 -22.39 16.86
CA GLU A 126 64.73 -23.36 17.74
C GLU A 126 65.82 -24.14 16.97
N ASP A 127 65.51 -24.60 15.75
CA ASP A 127 66.47 -25.31 14.89
C ASP A 127 67.67 -24.43 14.52
N ILE A 128 67.43 -23.17 14.15
CA ILE A 128 68.50 -22.19 13.86
C ILE A 128 69.38 -21.99 15.09
N GLN A 129 68.79 -21.90 16.29
CA GLN A 129 69.54 -21.74 17.53
C GLN A 129 70.40 -22.97 17.84
N ALA A 130 69.85 -24.18 17.72
CA ALA A 130 70.60 -25.42 17.90
C ALA A 130 71.78 -25.55 16.92
N LEU A 131 71.58 -25.18 15.65
CA LEU A 131 72.66 -25.17 14.64
C LEU A 131 73.75 -24.15 14.97
N ARG A 132 73.39 -22.98 15.50
CA ARG A 132 74.37 -21.96 15.93
C ARG A 132 75.21 -22.42 17.10
N GLU A 133 74.58 -23.04 18.10
CA GLU A 133 75.28 -23.62 19.24
C GLU A 133 76.28 -24.71 18.79
N LEU A 134 75.88 -25.56 17.85
CA LEU A 134 76.75 -26.57 17.23
C LEU A 134 77.95 -25.95 16.49
N LEU A 135 77.76 -24.82 15.82
CA LEU A 135 78.80 -24.14 15.03
C LEU A 135 79.65 -23.14 15.84
N GLY A 136 79.27 -22.85 17.10
CA GLY A 136 79.95 -21.86 17.94
C GLY A 136 79.76 -20.40 17.49
N VAL A 137 78.71 -20.11 16.72
CA VAL A 137 78.41 -18.76 16.19
C VAL A 137 77.43 -18.06 17.13
N ASN A 138 77.91 -17.08 17.90
CA ASN A 138 77.15 -16.45 18.99
C ASN A 138 76.68 -15.00 18.67
N GLU A 139 76.19 -14.75 17.46
CA GLU A 139 75.58 -13.45 17.10
C GLU A 139 74.07 -13.46 17.37
N GLU A 140 73.58 -12.58 18.25
CA GLU A 140 72.14 -12.41 18.48
C GLU A 140 71.44 -11.86 17.22
N VAL A 141 70.49 -12.62 16.66
CA VAL A 141 69.58 -12.10 15.62
C VAL A 141 68.29 -11.65 16.28
N LYS A 142 68.08 -10.34 16.28
CA LYS A 142 66.78 -9.75 16.60
C LYS A 142 65.80 -10.05 15.48
N TRP A 143 64.81 -10.88 15.76
CA TRP A 143 63.67 -11.08 14.90
C TRP A 143 62.63 -10.00 15.22
N SER A 144 62.43 -9.04 14.31
CA SER A 144 61.27 -8.15 14.37
C SER A 144 60.00 -8.91 13.98
N LEU A 145 58.95 -8.74 14.80
CA LEU A 145 57.58 -9.19 14.55
C LEU A 145 57.01 -8.53 13.29
#